data_AF-A0A937WFW9-F1
#
_entry.id   AF-A0A937WFW9-F1
#
_cell.length_a   1.000
_cell.length_b   1.000
_cell.length_c   1.000
_cell.angle_alpha   90.00
_cell.angle_beta   90.00
_cell.angle_gamma   90.00
#
_symmetry.space_group_name_H-M   'P 1'
#
loop_
_entity.id
_entity.type
_entity.pdbx_description
1 polymer ?
#
loop_
_entity_poly.entity_id
_entity_poly.type
_entity_poly.pdbx_seq_one_letter_code
_entity_poly.pdbx_strand_id
1 'polypeptide(L)'
;MHNVRPFTSFRTTGRLIDAHTVMLDEVLPLTPMKVRLVVEPLAPALQRPYQEVIAEIRERQLARGHQPPTREEVDTYLRAERDSWEE
;
A
#
# COMPACT_ATOMS: atom_id res chain seq x y z
N MET A 1 29.11 4.29 37.66
CA MET A 1 28.39 3.32 36.81
C MET A 1 26.93 3.76 36.76
N HIS A 2 26.45 4.29 35.62
CA HIS A 2 25.05 4.69 35.43
C HIS A 2 24.36 3.60 34.59
N ASN A 3 23.46 2.84 35.22
CA ASN A 3 22.61 1.86 34.53
C ASN A 3 21.52 2.60 33.76
N VAL A 4 21.73 2.80 32.45
CA VAL A 4 20.68 3.25 31.53
C VAL A 4 19.76 2.05 31.31
N ARG A 5 18.56 2.06 31.92
CA ARG A 5 17.52 1.09 31.58
C ARG A 5 17.17 1.25 30.10
N PRO A 6 17.11 0.17 29.29
CA PRO A 6 16.64 0.29 27.92
C PRO A 6 15.18 0.74 27.95
N PHE A 7 14.88 1.91 27.39
CA PHE A 7 13.51 2.28 27.11
C PHE A 7 13.07 1.50 25.87
N THR A 8 12.05 0.66 26.01
CA THR A 8 11.44 -0.01 24.87
C THR A 8 10.69 1.03 24.05
N SER A 9 11.20 1.36 22.87
CA SER A 9 10.50 2.22 21.90
C SER A 9 9.71 1.34 20.94
N PHE A 10 8.41 1.61 20.82
CA PHE A 10 7.56 0.97 19.82
C PHE A 10 7.26 1.96 18.69
N ARG A 11 7.28 1.49 17.45
CA ARG A 11 6.90 2.26 16.27
C ARG A 11 5.83 1.49 15.50
N THR A 12 4.69 2.13 15.29
CA THR A 12 3.59 1.64 14.45
C THR A 12 3.08 2.79 13.61
N THR A 13 2.47 2.48 12.48
CA THR A 13 1.64 3.41 11.72
C THR A 13 0.19 3.33 12.19
N GLY A 14 -0.61 4.28 11.74
CA GLY A 14 -2.02 4.32 12.03
C GLY A 14 -2.72 5.36 11.16
N ARG A 15 -4.04 5.34 11.19
CA ARG A 15 -4.88 6.27 10.48
C ARG A 15 -5.58 7.20 11.46
N LEU A 16 -5.57 8.49 11.12
CA LEU A 16 -6.42 9.48 11.77
C LEU A 16 -7.87 9.22 11.32
N ILE A 17 -8.72 8.72 12.23
CA ILE A 17 -10.12 8.38 11.92
C ILE A 17 -11.07 9.58 12.12
N ASP A 18 -10.65 10.55 12.92
CA ASP A 18 -11.29 11.85 13.12
C ASP A 18 -10.22 12.87 13.55
N ALA A 19 -10.58 14.13 13.82
CA ALA A 19 -9.61 15.17 14.18
C ALA A 19 -8.71 14.89 15.41
N HIS A 20 -9.06 13.91 16.25
CA HIS A 20 -8.41 13.66 17.55
C HIS A 20 -8.04 12.20 17.78
N THR A 21 -8.59 11.26 17.03
CA THR A 21 -8.40 9.82 17.27
C THR A 21 -7.55 9.16 16.19
N VAL A 22 -6.44 8.54 16.61
CA VAL A 22 -5.59 7.70 15.75
C VAL A 22 -5.89 6.24 16.02
N MET A 23 -6.31 5.52 14.99
CA MET A 23 -6.41 4.07 15.00
C MET A 23 -5.06 3.49 14.56
N LEU A 24 -4.43 2.70 15.42
CA LEU A 24 -3.15 2.06 15.12
C LEU A 24 -3.38 0.84 14.21
N ASP A 25 -2.47 0.62 13.26
CA ASP A 25 -2.54 -0.54 12.37
C ASP A 25 -2.22 -1.84 13.12
N GLU A 26 -1.42 -1.74 14.20
CA GLU A 26 -1.01 -2.86 15.05
C GLU A 26 -1.23 -2.55 16.54
N VAL A 27 -1.53 -3.60 17.32
CA VAL A 27 -1.68 -3.49 18.77
C VAL A 27 -0.30 -3.35 19.42
N LEU A 28 -0.12 -2.27 20.17
CA LEU A 28 1.09 -2.09 20.98
C LEU A 28 0.97 -2.90 22.29
N PRO A 29 1.98 -3.68 22.68
CA PRO A 29 1.96 -4.47 23.92
C PRO A 29 2.21 -3.58 25.15
N LEU A 30 1.31 -2.64 25.42
CA LEU A 30 1.39 -1.70 26.53
C LEU A 30 0.70 -2.28 27.76
N THR A 31 1.40 -2.31 28.90
CA THR A 31 0.79 -2.50 30.22
C THR A 31 0.30 -1.15 30.77
N PRO A 32 -0.59 -1.10 31.78
CA PRO A 32 -1.03 0.16 32.38
C PRO A 32 0.15 1.02 32.86
N MET A 33 0.51 2.05 32.09
CA MET A 33 1.65 2.92 32.35
C MET A 33 1.43 4.31 31.73
N LYS A 34 2.22 5.29 32.18
CA LYS A 34 2.32 6.58 31.48
C LYS A 34 3.23 6.42 30.28
N VAL A 35 2.76 6.85 29.11
CA VAL A 35 3.52 6.81 27.85
C VAL A 35 3.72 8.21 27.28
N ARG A 36 4.81 8.41 26.56
CA ARG A 36 5.02 9.59 25.71
C ARG A 36 4.73 9.20 24.28
N LEU A 37 3.72 9.83 23.67
CA LEU A 37 3.39 9.66 22.26
C LEU A 37 4.05 10.76 21.44
N VAL A 38 4.67 10.40 20.32
CA VAL A 38 5.17 11.33 19.31
C VAL A 38 4.47 10.94 18.00
N VAL A 39 3.67 11.86 17.46
CA VAL A 39 2.97 11.67 16.18
C VAL A 39 3.70 12.50 15.14
N GLU A 40 4.19 11.82 14.11
CA GLU A 40 4.83 12.46 12.95
C GLU A 40 3.93 12.29 11.73
N PRO A 41 3.61 13.36 10.99
CA PRO A 41 2.91 13.24 9.74
C PRO A 41 3.73 12.36 8.78
N LEU A 42 3.14 11.26 8.32
CA LEU A 42 3.68 10.53 7.19
C LEU A 42 3.44 11.37 5.95
N ALA A 43 4.53 11.69 5.23
CA ALA A 43 4.41 12.29 3.92
C ALA A 43 3.52 11.38 3.06
N PRO A 44 2.51 11.93 2.37
CA PRO A 44 1.75 11.12 1.43
C PRO A 44 2.74 10.52 0.44
N ALA A 45 2.58 9.24 0.13
CA ALA A 45 3.38 8.62 -0.91
C ALA A 45 3.24 9.48 -2.17
N LEU A 46 4.37 9.85 -2.78
CA LEU A 46 4.39 10.56 -4.06
C LEU A 46 3.60 9.72 -5.06
N GLN A 47 2.39 10.16 -5.37
CA GLN A 47 1.57 9.50 -6.37
C GLN A 47 2.19 9.82 -7.72
N ARG A 48 2.77 8.79 -8.34
CA ARG A 48 3.25 8.90 -9.72
C ARG A 48 2.06 8.89 -10.67
N PRO A 49 2.10 9.64 -11.78
CA PRO A 49 1.08 9.58 -12.80
C PRO A 49 0.81 8.14 -13.23
N TYR A 50 -0.46 7.77 -13.33
CA TYR A 50 -0.87 6.41 -13.71
C TYR A 50 -0.16 5.92 -14.98
N GLN A 51 -0.04 6.80 -15.98
CA GLN A 51 0.63 6.48 -17.25
C GLN A 51 2.11 6.10 -17.08
N GLU A 52 2.83 6.76 -16.17
CA GLU A 52 4.24 6.43 -15.90
C GLU A 52 4.38 5.06 -15.23
N VAL A 53 3.51 4.77 -14.27
CA VAL A 53 3.51 3.48 -13.56
C VAL A 53 3.20 2.33 -14.53
N ILE A 54 2.20 2.50 -15.40
CA ILE A 54 1.85 1.49 -16.39
C ILE A 54 2.96 1.31 -17.43
N ALA A 55 3.59 2.38 -17.89
CA ALA A 55 4.71 2.30 -18.82
C ALA A 55 5.89 1.51 -18.22
N GLU A 56 6.23 1.78 -16.95
CA GLU A 56 7.28 1.05 -16.25
C GLU A 56 6.94 -0.42 -16.03
N ILE A 57 5.70 -0.74 -15.64
CA ILE A 57 5.24 -2.13 -15.53
C ILE A 57 5.38 -2.83 -16.89
N ARG A 58 4.95 -2.19 -17.98
CA ARG A 58 5.05 -2.75 -19.32
C ARG A 58 6.50 -3.03 -19.71
N GLU A 59 7.40 -2.09 -19.47
CA GLU A 59 8.83 -2.27 -19.75
C GLU A 59 9.42 -3.45 -18.96
N ARG A 60 9.13 -3.54 -17.67
CA ARG A 60 9.58 -4.65 -16.81
C ARG A 60 9.05 -6.00 -17.28
N GLN A 61 7.80 -6.04 -17.76
CA GLN A 61 7.22 -7.28 -18.28
C GLN A 61 7.85 -7.69 -19.61
N LEU A 62 8.08 -6.74 -20.52
CA LEU A 62 8.80 -7.00 -21.77
C LEU A 62 10.22 -7.52 -21.51
N ALA A 63 10.94 -6.93 -20.56
CA ALA A 63 12.26 -7.38 -20.16
C ALA A 63 12.27 -8.82 -19.60
N ARG A 64 11.15 -9.29 -19.04
CA ARG A 64 10.95 -10.67 -18.56
C ARG A 64 10.50 -11.63 -19.67
N GLY A 65 10.37 -11.16 -20.91
CA GLY A 65 9.91 -11.95 -22.05
C GLY A 65 8.39 -12.11 -22.12
N HIS A 66 7.61 -11.32 -21.36
CA HIS A 66 6.17 -11.32 -21.49
C HIS A 66 5.77 -10.82 -22.88
N GLN A 67 5.00 -11.63 -23.60
CA GLN A 67 4.36 -11.24 -24.85
C GLN A 67 2.92 -10.84 -24.53
N PRO A 68 2.58 -9.53 -24.57
CA PRO A 68 1.21 -9.11 -24.36
C PRO A 68 0.32 -9.59 -25.52
N PRO A 69 -0.96 -9.87 -25.26
CA PRO A 69 -1.91 -10.25 -26.31
C PRO A 69 -2.06 -9.14 -27.35
N THR A 70 -2.40 -9.54 -28.57
CA THR A 70 -2.74 -8.61 -29.64
C THR A 70 -4.05 -7.91 -29.34
N ARG A 71 -4.31 -6.81 -30.05
CA ARG A 71 -5.57 -6.09 -29.93
C ARG A 71 -6.75 -6.99 -30.31
N GLU A 72 -6.58 -7.77 -31.36
CA GLU A 72 -7.59 -8.66 -31.90
C GLU A 72 -7.92 -9.79 -30.92
N GLU A 73 -6.91 -10.33 -30.23
CA GLU A 73 -7.09 -11.34 -29.17
C GLU A 73 -7.88 -10.76 -27.99
N VAL A 74 -7.53 -9.55 -27.55
CA VAL A 74 -8.25 -8.85 -26.48
C VAL A 74 -9.69 -8.56 -26.90
N ASP A 75 -9.90 -8.04 -28.11
CA ASP A 75 -11.24 -7.69 -28.62
C ASP A 75 -12.12 -8.94 -28.75
N THR A 76 -11.54 -10.07 -29.17
CA THR A 76 -12.24 -11.36 -29.24
C THR A 76 -12.64 -11.86 -27.86
N TYR A 77 -11.70 -11.83 -26.90
CA TYR A 77 -11.97 -12.22 -25.51
C TYR A 77 -13.08 -11.36 -24.89
N LEU A 78 -13.00 -10.04 -25.04
CA LEU A 78 -13.99 -9.11 -24.50
C LEU A 78 -15.38 -9.29 -25.11
N ARG A 79 -15.45 -9.67 -26.40
CA ARG A 79 -16.74 -9.97 -27.05
C ARG A 79 -17.35 -11.24 -26.47
N ALA A 80 -16.58 -12.33 -26.41
CA ALA A 80 -17.03 -13.60 -25.84
C ALA A 80 -17.50 -13.45 -24.38
N GLU A 81 -16.77 -12.69 -23.58
CA GLU A 81 -17.13 -12.41 -22.18
C GLU A 81 -18.48 -11.67 -22.10
N ARG A 82 -18.72 -10.66 -22.94
CA ARG A 82 -19.99 -9.91 -22.96
C ARG A 82 -21.16 -10.79 -23.41
N ASP A 83 -20.96 -11.57 -24.45
CA ASP A 83 -22.01 -12.45 -24.98
C ASP A 83 -22.46 -13.47 -23.91
N SER A 84 -21.53 -13.96 -23.07
CA SER A 84 -21.86 -14.88 -21.97
C SER A 84 -22.67 -14.28 -20.81
N TRP A 85 -22.80 -12.96 -20.75
CA TRP A 85 -23.63 -12.28 -19.74
C TRP A 85 -25.07 -12.06 -20.22
N GLU A 86 -25.32 -12.26 -21.51
CA GLU A 86 -26.64 -12.13 -22.14
C GLU A 86 -27.37 -13.48 -22.29
N GLU A 87 -26.69 -14.60 -22.02
CA GLU A 87 -27.27 -15.96 -21.85
C GLU A 87 -27.74 -16.24 -20.42
#